data_AF-A0A6J6Y7F7-F1
#
_entry.id   AF-A0A6J6Y7F7-F1
#
_cell.length_a   1.000
_cell.length_b   1.000
_cell.length_c   1.000
_cell.angle_alpha   90.00
_cell.angle_beta   90.00
_cell.angle_gamma   90.00
#
_symmetry.space_group_name_H-M   'P 1'
#
loop_
_entity.id
_entity.type
_entity.pdbx_description
1 polymer ?
#
loop_
_entity_poly.entity_id
_entity_poly.type
_entity_poly.pdbx_seq_one_letter_code
_entity_poly.pdbx_strand_id
1 'polypeptide(L)'
;MDTAIGWADTQDVDMSLAAAINRSGAGIDVDAAALAHYLRTEVTSEYGVDASGLSAWWGTDEGTNGQELLVLGGYGTLVDELAAGLDIRLGWSVATVSLLADGASVASSDGEVLQADRVVVTVPLGVLKARGIRFDPELPSEHLAAIDAMGMGVLDKVWLRWDKPWWRQTTEQWTRVASADDSFIEWYNLAELADAPVLLGLLAGPEALAWSSRSDGEVLSAALASLDRFYSAGW
;
A
#
# COMPACT_ATOMS: atom_id res chain seq x y z
N MET A 1 1.18 -13.32 16.01
CA MET A 1 0.51 -13.66 14.73
C MET A 1 0.73 -15.11 14.37
N ASP A 2 1.94 -15.64 14.56
CA ASP A 2 2.34 -17.01 14.21
C ASP A 2 1.40 -18.10 14.73
N THR A 3 0.88 -17.98 15.95
CA THR A 3 -0.10 -18.93 16.49
C THR A 3 -1.40 -18.95 15.67
N ALA A 4 -1.87 -17.79 15.22
CA ALA A 4 -3.07 -17.69 14.40
C ALA A 4 -2.83 -18.24 12.99
N ILE A 5 -1.69 -17.89 12.37
CA ILE A 5 -1.29 -18.34 11.03
C ILE A 5 -1.07 -19.86 11.04
N GLY A 6 -0.23 -20.37 11.94
CA GLY A 6 0.03 -21.80 12.05
C GLY A 6 -1.21 -22.62 12.41
N TRP A 7 -2.18 -22.04 13.13
CA TRP A 7 -3.49 -22.68 13.31
C TRP A 7 -4.31 -22.68 12.01
N ALA A 8 -4.34 -21.57 11.27
CA ALA A 8 -5.05 -21.45 10.00
C ALA A 8 -4.52 -22.45 8.96
N ASP A 9 -3.21 -22.69 8.92
CA ASP A 9 -2.58 -23.68 8.03
C ASP A 9 -3.04 -25.13 8.26
N THR A 10 -3.61 -25.42 9.44
CA THR A 10 -4.19 -26.75 9.74
C THR A 10 -5.65 -26.89 9.34
N GLN A 11 -6.28 -25.83 8.81
CA GLN A 11 -7.67 -25.82 8.41
C GLN A 11 -7.82 -26.23 6.94
N ASP A 12 -9.01 -26.69 6.53
CA ASP A 12 -9.26 -27.14 5.15
C ASP A 12 -9.54 -25.99 4.17
N VAL A 13 -9.83 -24.78 4.68
CA VAL A 13 -10.25 -23.62 3.89
C VAL A 13 -9.60 -22.36 4.45
N ASP A 14 -9.12 -21.49 3.55
CA ASP A 14 -8.55 -20.20 3.89
C ASP A 14 -9.56 -19.32 4.64
N MET A 15 -9.03 -18.38 5.41
CA MET A 15 -9.82 -17.36 6.08
C MET A 15 -9.00 -16.08 6.26
N SER A 16 -9.65 -15.01 6.72
CA SER A 16 -8.91 -13.79 7.03
C SER A 16 -8.03 -13.95 8.27
N LEU A 17 -6.95 -13.19 8.34
CA LEU A 17 -6.07 -13.13 9.51
C LEU A 17 -6.85 -12.78 10.79
N ALA A 18 -7.84 -11.88 10.71
CA ALA A 18 -8.73 -11.57 11.82
C ALA A 18 -9.56 -12.79 12.27
N ALA A 19 -10.09 -13.57 11.33
CA ALA A 19 -10.80 -14.80 11.66
C ALA A 19 -9.87 -15.84 12.29
N ALA A 20 -8.64 -15.97 11.80
CA ALA A 20 -7.63 -16.86 12.36
C ALA A 20 -7.26 -16.47 13.80
N ILE A 21 -7.04 -15.18 14.08
CA ILE A 21 -6.77 -14.66 15.43
C ILE A 21 -7.91 -15.02 16.39
N ASN A 22 -9.15 -14.76 15.98
CA ASN A 22 -10.33 -14.98 16.81
C ASN A 22 -10.59 -16.48 17.07
N ARG A 23 -10.42 -17.34 16.06
CA ARG A 23 -10.78 -18.78 16.15
C ARG A 23 -9.68 -19.63 16.78
N SER A 24 -8.41 -19.25 16.63
CA SER A 24 -7.28 -19.94 17.27
C SER A 24 -7.16 -19.64 18.77
N GLY A 25 -7.76 -18.54 19.23
CA GLY A 25 -7.58 -18.02 20.59
C GLY A 25 -6.26 -17.25 20.78
N ALA A 26 -5.50 -17.00 19.71
CA ALA A 26 -4.21 -16.30 19.76
C ALA A 26 -4.31 -14.88 20.35
N GLY A 27 -5.49 -14.26 20.34
CA GLY A 27 -5.72 -12.94 20.92
C GLY A 27 -6.22 -12.93 22.38
N ILE A 28 -6.47 -14.08 23.01
CA ILE A 28 -7.15 -14.14 24.33
C ILE A 28 -6.29 -13.55 25.45
N ASP A 29 -4.99 -13.85 25.47
CA ASP A 29 -4.06 -13.42 26.52
C ASP A 29 -3.23 -12.18 26.11
N VAL A 30 -3.69 -11.45 25.09
CA VAL A 30 -3.02 -10.25 24.56
C VAL A 30 -3.83 -9.02 24.98
N ASP A 31 -3.14 -7.97 25.43
CA ASP A 31 -3.78 -6.69 25.69
C ASP A 31 -4.46 -6.16 24.42
N ALA A 32 -5.75 -5.81 24.54
CA ALA A 32 -6.56 -5.45 23.37
C ALA A 32 -6.05 -4.18 22.67
N ALA A 33 -5.51 -3.21 23.42
CA ALA A 33 -4.97 -1.99 22.84
C ALA A 33 -3.63 -2.25 22.13
N ALA A 34 -2.78 -3.11 22.71
CA ALA A 34 -1.54 -3.56 22.07
C ALA A 34 -1.82 -4.37 20.78
N LEU A 35 -2.79 -5.28 20.80
CA LEU A 35 -3.19 -6.03 19.61
C LEU A 35 -3.75 -5.10 18.52
N ALA A 36 -4.63 -4.17 18.89
CA ALA A 36 -5.17 -3.20 17.93
C ALA A 36 -4.07 -2.30 17.34
N HIS A 37 -3.11 -1.88 18.15
CA HIS A 37 -1.96 -1.11 17.68
C HIS A 37 -1.12 -1.91 16.69
N TYR A 38 -0.75 -3.14 17.05
CA TYR A 38 0.02 -4.04 16.18
C TYR A 38 -0.69 -4.28 14.84
N LEU A 39 -2.00 -4.56 14.85
CA LEU A 39 -2.74 -4.78 13.61
C LEU A 39 -2.79 -3.53 12.71
N ARG A 40 -2.71 -2.33 13.28
CA ARG A 40 -2.67 -1.10 12.50
C ARG A 40 -1.27 -0.85 11.91
N THR A 41 -0.21 -0.96 12.71
CA THR A 41 1.16 -0.61 12.27
C THR A 41 1.85 -1.75 11.51
N GLU A 42 1.68 -3.00 11.93
CA GLU A 42 2.43 -4.14 11.37
C GLU A 42 1.63 -4.96 10.35
N VAL A 43 0.34 -4.68 10.20
CA VAL A 43 -0.51 -5.38 9.21
C VAL A 43 -1.13 -4.37 8.26
N THR A 44 -1.86 -3.39 8.78
CA THR A 44 -2.59 -2.46 7.91
C THR A 44 -1.63 -1.56 7.14
N SER A 45 -0.62 -0.97 7.79
CA SER A 45 0.40 -0.15 7.11
C SER A 45 1.23 -0.96 6.12
N GLU A 46 1.57 -2.21 6.44
CA GLU A 46 2.42 -3.04 5.58
C GLU A 46 1.68 -3.54 4.32
N TYR A 47 0.47 -4.07 4.50
CA TYR A 47 -0.28 -4.71 3.41
C TYR A 47 -1.34 -3.81 2.77
N GLY A 48 -1.55 -2.60 3.29
CA GLY A 48 -2.56 -1.66 2.82
C GLY A 48 -4.00 -2.16 3.02
N VAL A 49 -4.21 -3.14 3.90
CA VAL A 49 -5.50 -3.75 4.19
C VAL A 49 -5.56 -4.22 5.64
N ASP A 50 -6.72 -4.12 6.28
CA ASP A 50 -6.92 -4.64 7.62
C ASP A 50 -6.78 -6.17 7.64
N ALA A 51 -6.49 -6.72 8.83
CA ALA A 51 -6.46 -8.17 9.05
C ALA A 51 -7.77 -8.90 8.65
N SER A 52 -8.88 -8.19 8.53
CA SER A 52 -10.16 -8.76 8.05
C SER A 52 -10.18 -9.02 6.54
N GLY A 53 -9.36 -8.31 5.77
CA GLY A 53 -9.20 -8.47 4.32
C GLY A 53 -7.92 -9.18 3.89
N LEU A 54 -7.02 -9.48 4.82
CA LEU A 54 -5.78 -10.20 4.56
C LEU A 54 -5.97 -11.71 4.75
N SER A 55 -5.54 -12.52 3.77
CA SER A 55 -5.55 -14.00 3.86
C SER A 55 -4.60 -14.48 4.97
N ALA A 56 -5.05 -15.44 5.78
CA ALA A 56 -4.21 -16.06 6.80
C ALA A 56 -3.19 -17.05 6.22
N TRP A 57 -3.47 -17.65 5.05
CA TRP A 57 -2.53 -18.55 4.37
C TRP A 57 -1.50 -17.82 3.51
N TRP A 58 -1.94 -16.78 2.79
CA TRP A 58 -1.15 -16.19 1.70
C TRP A 58 -0.76 -14.73 1.93
N GLY A 59 -1.27 -14.11 3.00
CA GLY A 59 -1.13 -12.68 3.21
C GLY A 59 0.15 -12.22 3.90
N THR A 60 0.93 -13.12 4.49
CA THR A 60 2.03 -12.77 5.41
C THR A 60 3.38 -13.41 5.03
N ASP A 61 3.58 -13.72 3.75
CA ASP A 61 4.85 -14.33 3.29
C ASP A 61 5.93 -13.25 3.09
N GLU A 62 7.04 -13.34 3.84
CA GLU A 62 8.19 -12.45 3.70
C GLU A 62 9.06 -12.90 2.51
N GLY A 63 8.88 -12.24 1.36
CA GLY A 63 9.49 -12.66 0.09
C GLY A 63 11.02 -12.53 -0.01
N THR A 64 11.70 -11.92 0.96
CA THR A 64 13.15 -11.71 0.91
C THR A 64 13.81 -11.82 2.28
N ASN A 65 14.99 -12.44 2.31
CA ASN A 65 15.86 -12.43 3.50
C ASN A 65 16.85 -11.25 3.40
N GLY A 66 17.09 -10.55 4.51
CA GLY A 66 18.13 -9.52 4.58
C GLY A 66 17.73 -8.35 5.46
N GLN A 67 18.56 -7.31 5.45
CA GLN A 67 18.21 -6.03 6.06
C GLN A 67 17.30 -5.25 5.12
N GLU A 68 16.28 -4.62 5.68
CA GLU A 68 15.53 -3.58 5.00
C GLU A 68 16.40 -2.32 4.94
N LEU A 69 16.59 -1.81 3.72
CA LEU A 69 17.41 -0.64 3.46
C LEU A 69 16.58 0.44 2.78
N LEU A 70 16.84 1.68 3.15
CA LEU A 70 16.24 2.83 2.50
C LEU A 70 16.99 3.15 1.20
N VAL A 71 16.23 3.39 0.13
CA VAL A 71 16.79 3.81 -1.16
C VAL A 71 17.04 5.32 -1.14
N LEU A 72 18.26 5.69 -0.77
CA LEU A 72 18.73 7.07 -0.80
C LEU A 72 18.75 7.58 -2.25
N GLY A 73 18.31 8.82 -2.46
CA GLY A 73 18.07 9.37 -3.81
C GLY A 73 16.73 8.98 -4.43
N GLY A 74 15.96 8.09 -3.77
CA GLY A 74 14.64 7.66 -4.18
C GLY A 74 14.63 6.70 -5.37
N TYR A 75 13.59 5.86 -5.45
CA TYR A 75 13.40 4.91 -6.56
C TYR A 75 13.25 5.58 -7.94
N GLY A 76 12.95 6.87 -8.00
CA GLY A 76 12.84 7.62 -9.25
C GLY A 76 14.12 7.55 -10.09
N THR A 77 15.29 7.62 -9.46
CA THR A 77 16.59 7.52 -10.16
C THR A 77 16.73 6.18 -10.88
N LEU A 78 16.34 5.08 -10.24
CA LEU A 78 16.36 3.75 -10.86
C LEU A 78 15.41 3.69 -12.06
N VAL A 79 14.21 4.28 -11.93
CA VAL A 79 13.22 4.32 -13.02
C VAL A 79 13.78 5.13 -14.20
N ASP A 80 14.37 6.30 -13.94
CA ASP A 80 14.94 7.16 -14.97
C ASP A 80 16.10 6.46 -15.71
N GLU A 81 16.96 5.75 -14.99
CA GLU A 81 18.05 4.98 -15.58
C GLU A 81 17.55 3.83 -16.46
N LEU A 82 16.53 3.09 -16.02
CA LEU A 82 15.91 2.01 -16.81
C LEU A 82 15.14 2.55 -18.03
N ALA A 83 14.58 3.75 -17.93
CA ALA A 83 13.84 4.41 -19.00
C ALA A 83 14.75 5.00 -20.09
N ALA A 84 16.02 5.25 -19.78
CA ALA A 84 16.95 5.94 -20.66
C ALA A 84 17.11 5.22 -22.01
N GLY A 85 16.79 5.94 -23.10
CA GLY A 85 16.92 5.43 -24.46
C GLY A 85 15.74 4.59 -24.96
N LEU A 86 14.69 4.42 -24.17
CA LEU A 86 13.44 3.76 -24.59
C LEU A 86 12.48 4.74 -25.27
N ASP A 87 11.65 4.23 -26.18
CA ASP A 87 10.51 4.97 -26.74
C ASP A 87 9.33 4.91 -25.75
N ILE A 88 9.20 5.96 -24.93
CA ILE A 88 8.16 6.06 -23.89
C ILE A 88 7.18 7.16 -24.27
N ARG A 89 5.90 6.81 -24.35
CA ARG A 89 4.81 7.74 -24.67
C ARG A 89 4.01 8.09 -23.42
N LEU A 90 4.27 9.28 -22.87
CA LEU A 90 3.49 9.85 -21.78
C LEU A 90 2.21 10.49 -22.30
N GLY A 91 1.19 10.62 -21.44
CA GLY A 91 -0.12 11.14 -21.84
C GLY A 91 -0.90 10.22 -22.79
N TRP A 92 -0.42 8.99 -23.00
CA TRP A 92 -1.02 8.03 -23.93
C TRP A 92 -1.77 6.94 -23.17
N SER A 93 -2.96 7.27 -22.66
CA SER A 93 -3.76 6.30 -21.90
C SER A 93 -4.37 5.24 -22.81
N VAL A 94 -3.97 3.98 -22.64
CA VAL A 94 -4.53 2.83 -23.36
C VAL A 94 -6.01 2.65 -23.00
N ALA A 95 -6.86 2.48 -24.01
CA ALA A 95 -8.28 2.19 -23.85
C ALA A 95 -8.66 0.78 -24.36
N THR A 96 -7.98 0.27 -25.39
CA THR A 96 -8.28 -1.04 -25.96
C THR A 96 -7.02 -1.79 -26.37
N VAL A 97 -6.97 -3.09 -26.10
CA VAL A 97 -5.95 -4.04 -26.58
C VAL A 97 -6.66 -5.14 -27.37
N SER A 98 -6.32 -5.27 -28.65
CA SER A 98 -6.92 -6.25 -29.56
C SER A 98 -5.87 -7.21 -30.08
N LEU A 99 -6.10 -8.52 -29.99
CA LEU A 99 -5.31 -9.53 -30.68
C LEU A 99 -5.73 -9.59 -32.15
N LEU A 100 -4.75 -9.64 -33.03
CA LEU A 100 -4.92 -9.80 -34.47
C LEU A 100 -4.46 -11.20 -34.89
N ALA A 101 -4.69 -11.57 -36.15
CA ALA A 101 -4.18 -12.84 -36.69
C ALA A 101 -2.66 -12.94 -36.55
N ASP A 102 -1.94 -11.85 -36.86
CA ASP A 102 -0.48 -11.77 -36.84
C ASP A 102 0.02 -10.64 -35.91
N GLY A 103 -0.42 -10.63 -34.65
CA GLY A 103 0.08 -9.70 -33.64
C GLY A 103 -1.02 -9.09 -32.78
N ALA A 104 -0.90 -7.80 -32.47
CA ALA A 104 -1.84 -7.06 -31.66
C ALA A 104 -1.92 -5.58 -32.06
N SER A 105 -3.05 -4.96 -31.71
CA SER A 105 -3.34 -3.55 -31.87
C SER A 105 -3.65 -2.95 -30.51
N VAL A 106 -3.08 -1.78 -30.21
CA VAL A 106 -3.34 -1.03 -28.97
C VAL A 106 -3.87 0.34 -29.36
N ALA A 107 -5.04 0.69 -28.83
CA ALA A 107 -5.67 1.99 -29.06
C ALA A 107 -5.68 2.81 -27.78
N SER A 108 -5.31 4.08 -27.88
CA SER A 108 -5.46 5.06 -26.81
C SER A 108 -6.88 5.59 -26.70
N SER A 109 -7.18 6.22 -25.57
CA SER A 109 -8.44 6.95 -25.33
C SER A 109 -8.70 8.07 -26.34
N ASP A 110 -7.66 8.66 -26.93
CA ASP A 110 -7.75 9.71 -27.96
C ASP A 110 -7.85 9.14 -29.39
N GLY A 111 -7.86 7.81 -29.55
CA GLY A 111 -8.07 7.12 -30.83
C GLY A 111 -6.81 6.87 -31.66
N GLU A 112 -5.61 7.25 -31.18
CA GLU A 112 -4.36 6.82 -31.81
C GLU A 112 -4.17 5.30 -31.63
N VAL A 113 -3.72 4.62 -32.69
CA VAL A 113 -3.54 3.17 -32.72
C VAL A 113 -2.10 2.79 -33.05
N LEU A 114 -1.57 1.83 -32.30
CA LEU A 114 -0.28 1.19 -32.53
C LEU A 114 -0.45 -0.30 -32.81
N GLN A 115 0.38 -0.85 -33.69
CA GLN A 115 0.46 -2.28 -33.94
C GLN A 115 1.81 -2.82 -33.49
N ALA A 116 1.81 -4.02 -32.95
CA ALA A 116 3.00 -4.72 -32.50
C ALA A 116 2.82 -6.23 -32.63
N ASP A 117 3.92 -6.98 -32.74
CA ASP A 117 3.86 -8.44 -32.73
C ASP A 117 3.36 -8.97 -31.39
N ARG A 118 3.66 -8.29 -30.28
CA ARG A 118 3.32 -8.69 -28.91
C ARG A 118 3.02 -7.46 -28.05
N VAL A 119 2.18 -7.66 -27.03
CA VAL A 119 1.83 -6.64 -26.03
C VAL A 119 2.04 -7.24 -24.65
N VAL A 120 2.72 -6.50 -23.78
CA VAL A 120 2.86 -6.82 -22.35
C VAL A 120 2.07 -5.77 -21.57
N VAL A 121 1.18 -6.23 -20.69
CA VAL A 121 0.33 -5.35 -19.88
C VAL A 121 0.82 -5.36 -18.44
N THR A 122 1.27 -4.21 -17.95
CA THR A 122 1.80 -4.02 -16.59
C THR A 122 1.02 -2.97 -15.80
N VAL A 123 -0.26 -2.78 -16.13
CA VAL A 123 -1.11 -1.82 -15.40
C VAL A 123 -1.40 -2.33 -13.99
N PRO A 124 -1.63 -1.44 -13.01
CA PRO A 124 -2.01 -1.85 -11.66
C PRO A 124 -3.25 -2.75 -11.65
N LEU A 125 -3.31 -3.70 -10.71
CA LEU A 125 -4.46 -4.59 -10.53
C LEU A 125 -5.79 -3.82 -10.42
N GLY A 126 -5.79 -2.66 -9.74
CA GLY A 126 -6.95 -1.78 -9.65
C GLY A 126 -7.52 -1.32 -11.00
N VAL A 127 -6.68 -1.11 -12.01
CA VAL A 127 -7.11 -0.75 -13.38
C VAL A 127 -7.81 -1.93 -14.06
N LEU A 128 -7.27 -3.14 -13.89
CA LEU A 128 -7.88 -4.37 -14.40
C LEU A 128 -9.22 -4.65 -13.71
N LYS A 129 -9.30 -4.45 -12.39
CA LYS A 129 -10.55 -4.57 -11.61
C LYS A 129 -11.61 -3.57 -12.05
N ALA A 130 -11.22 -2.32 -12.33
CA ALA A 130 -12.12 -1.28 -12.83
C ALA A 130 -12.55 -1.50 -14.31
N ARG A 131 -12.00 -2.52 -14.98
CA ARG A 131 -12.21 -2.78 -16.42
C ARG A 131 -11.88 -1.54 -17.28
N GLY A 132 -10.86 -0.79 -16.87
CA GLY A 132 -10.45 0.46 -17.54
C GLY A 132 -9.85 0.27 -18.93
N ILE A 133 -9.47 -0.96 -19.28
CA ILE A 133 -8.99 -1.35 -20.60
C ILE A 133 -9.90 -2.44 -21.15
N ARG A 134 -10.37 -2.26 -22.38
CA ARG A 134 -11.09 -3.29 -23.12
C ARG A 134 -10.10 -4.26 -23.76
N PHE A 135 -10.29 -5.55 -23.55
CA PHE A 135 -9.55 -6.61 -24.25
C PHE A 135 -10.43 -7.23 -25.34
N ASP A 136 -9.84 -7.49 -26.51
CA ASP A 136 -10.51 -8.16 -27.63
C ASP A 136 -9.60 -9.24 -28.25
N PRO A 137 -9.88 -10.53 -28.10
CA PRO A 137 -11.00 -11.09 -27.32
C PRO A 137 -10.88 -10.75 -25.83
N GLU A 138 -12.00 -10.88 -25.12
CA GLU A 138 -12.03 -10.71 -23.67
C GLU A 138 -11.02 -11.65 -22.99
N LEU A 139 -10.49 -11.21 -21.83
CA LEU A 139 -9.60 -12.05 -21.04
C LEU A 139 -10.29 -13.38 -20.68
N PRO A 140 -9.56 -14.51 -20.66
CA PRO A 140 -10.11 -15.78 -20.25
C PRO A 140 -10.74 -15.70 -18.85
N SER A 141 -11.81 -16.47 -18.62
CA SER A 141 -12.58 -16.43 -17.37
C SER A 141 -11.74 -16.71 -16.13
N GLU A 142 -10.72 -17.57 -16.23
CA GLU A 142 -9.77 -17.84 -15.15
C GLU A 142 -8.95 -16.61 -14.75
N HIS A 143 -8.58 -15.76 -15.71
CA HIS A 143 -7.84 -14.52 -15.46
C HIS A 143 -8.75 -13.49 -14.80
N LEU A 144 -10.00 -13.37 -15.27
CA LEU A 144 -11.01 -12.50 -14.66
C LEU A 144 -11.31 -12.93 -13.21
N ALA A 145 -11.46 -14.23 -12.96
CA ALA A 145 -11.66 -14.76 -11.62
C ALA A 145 -10.48 -14.46 -10.69
N ALA A 146 -9.24 -14.59 -11.17
CA ALA A 146 -8.05 -14.23 -10.39
C ALA A 146 -7.98 -12.73 -10.09
N ILE A 147 -8.23 -11.88 -11.09
CA ILE A 147 -8.31 -10.41 -10.92
C ILE A 147 -9.36 -10.04 -9.88
N ASP A 148 -10.51 -10.72 -9.89
CA ASP A 148 -11.60 -10.42 -8.97
C ASP A 148 -11.32 -10.92 -7.55
N ALA A 149 -10.66 -12.07 -7.40
CA ALA A 149 -10.31 -12.67 -6.11
C ALA A 149 -9.18 -11.94 -5.36
N MET A 150 -8.19 -11.38 -6.06
CA MET A 150 -7.08 -10.66 -5.42
C MET A 150 -7.50 -9.31 -4.84
N GLY A 151 -7.00 -8.99 -3.64
CA GLY A 151 -7.13 -7.66 -3.04
C GLY A 151 -6.13 -6.66 -3.62
N MET A 152 -6.50 -5.38 -3.61
CA MET A 152 -5.57 -4.27 -3.90
C MET A 152 -5.50 -3.40 -2.65
N GLY A 153 -4.38 -3.48 -1.94
CA GLY A 153 -4.12 -2.66 -0.76
C GLY A 153 -3.99 -1.18 -1.11
N VAL A 154 -4.17 -0.33 -0.11
CA VAL A 154 -4.08 1.13 -0.23
C VAL A 154 -3.33 1.72 0.96
N LEU A 155 -2.42 2.64 0.65
CA LEU A 155 -1.67 3.40 1.63
C LEU A 155 -1.38 4.79 1.05
N ASP A 156 -1.62 5.80 1.85
CA ASP A 156 -1.29 7.19 1.58
C ASP A 156 -0.19 7.69 2.51
N LYS A 157 0.56 8.68 2.03
CA LYS A 157 1.72 9.27 2.70
C LYS A 157 1.54 10.77 2.86
N VAL A 158 1.71 11.28 4.09
CA VAL A 158 1.70 12.72 4.37
C VAL A 158 3.12 13.16 4.73
N TRP A 159 3.70 13.99 3.86
CA TRP A 159 5.05 14.52 4.04
C TRP A 159 4.98 15.92 4.62
N LEU A 160 5.51 16.08 5.82
CA LEU A 160 5.60 17.38 6.48
C LEU A 160 7.05 17.77 6.65
N ARG A 161 7.38 18.99 6.23
CA ARG A 161 8.71 19.56 6.35
C ARG A 161 8.65 20.86 7.15
N TRP A 162 9.63 21.05 8.02
CA TRP A 162 9.81 22.28 8.80
C TRP A 162 11.06 23.03 8.36
N ASP A 163 11.22 24.26 8.87
CA ASP A 163 12.49 24.99 8.72
C ASP A 163 13.57 24.41 9.63
N LYS A 164 13.17 23.91 10.79
CA LYS A 164 14.02 23.28 11.82
C LYS A 164 13.25 22.15 12.51
N PRO A 165 13.92 21.07 12.95
CA PRO A 165 13.25 20.05 13.74
C PRO A 165 12.78 20.67 15.05
N TRP A 166 11.49 20.46 15.37
CA TRP A 166 10.93 20.84 16.68
C TRP A 166 11.08 19.73 17.72
N TRP A 167 11.36 18.51 17.24
CA TRP A 167 11.58 17.31 18.03
C TRP A 167 13.04 17.17 18.45
N ARG A 168 13.26 16.41 19.52
CA ARG A 168 14.56 16.00 20.04
C ARG A 168 14.82 14.51 19.82
N GLN A 169 13.77 13.71 19.70
CA GLN A 169 13.89 12.26 19.54
C GLN A 169 14.42 11.93 18.15
N THR A 170 15.48 11.12 18.09
CA THR A 170 16.12 10.70 16.84
C THR A 170 15.63 9.34 16.35
N THR A 171 14.77 8.66 17.11
CA THR A 171 14.17 7.38 16.71
C THR A 171 13.50 7.52 15.35
N GLU A 172 13.67 6.53 14.48
CA GLU A 172 13.18 6.56 13.10
C GLU A 172 11.66 6.42 13.01
N GLN A 173 11.04 5.59 13.85
CA GLN A 173 9.60 5.32 13.81
C GLN A 173 8.93 5.73 15.13
N TRP A 174 7.85 6.50 15.02
CA TRP A 174 7.08 7.01 16.15
C TRP A 174 5.65 6.53 16.01
N THR A 175 5.20 5.76 16.99
CA THR A 175 3.85 5.20 16.96
C THR A 175 3.11 5.53 18.26
N ARG A 176 1.77 5.56 18.18
CA ARG A 176 0.91 5.79 19.35
C ARG A 176 -0.13 4.70 19.50
N VAL A 177 -0.23 4.14 20.71
CA VAL A 177 -1.41 3.36 21.12
C VAL A 177 -2.58 4.33 21.23
N ALA A 178 -3.56 4.17 20.35
CA ALA A 178 -4.61 5.16 20.13
C ALA A 178 -5.98 4.47 20.05
N SER A 179 -7.06 5.23 20.26
CA SER A 179 -8.41 4.71 20.03
C SER A 179 -8.62 4.42 18.55
N ALA A 180 -9.64 3.64 18.22
CA ALA A 180 -9.97 3.31 16.84
C ALA A 180 -10.23 4.56 15.97
N ASP A 181 -10.75 5.63 16.57
CA ASP A 181 -11.06 6.89 15.89
C ASP A 181 -9.84 7.83 15.71
N ASP A 182 -8.71 7.50 16.34
CA ASP A 182 -7.51 8.32 16.22
C ASP A 182 -6.74 7.98 14.93
N SER A 183 -6.51 9.00 14.12
CA SER A 183 -5.75 8.93 12.87
C SER A 183 -4.29 9.35 13.01
N PHE A 184 -3.48 9.06 11.97
CA PHE A 184 -2.06 9.43 11.90
C PHE A 184 -1.27 8.94 13.11
N ILE A 185 -1.40 7.64 13.42
CA ILE A 185 -0.80 7.05 14.63
C ILE A 185 0.64 6.62 14.41
N GLU A 186 1.14 6.69 13.18
CA GLU A 186 2.45 6.23 12.76
C GLU A 186 3.17 7.30 11.93
N TRP A 187 4.39 7.61 12.34
CA TRP A 187 5.25 8.61 11.74
C TRP A 187 6.67 8.09 11.60
N TYR A 188 7.33 8.47 10.51
CA TYR A 188 8.75 8.25 10.28
C TYR A 188 9.50 9.56 10.34
N ASN A 189 10.51 9.62 11.20
CA ASN A 189 11.46 10.72 11.28
C ASN A 189 12.57 10.52 10.24
N LEU A 190 12.51 11.30 9.17
CA LEU A 190 13.46 11.23 8.07
C LEU A 190 14.58 12.27 8.21
N ALA A 191 14.70 12.93 9.35
CA ALA A 191 15.66 14.01 9.56
C ALA A 191 17.10 13.61 9.22
N GLU A 192 17.56 12.49 9.78
CA GLU A 192 18.93 12.01 9.58
C GLU A 192 19.12 11.43 8.16
N LEU A 193 18.08 10.81 7.61
CA LEU A 193 18.12 10.11 6.33
C LEU A 193 18.05 11.05 5.12
N ALA A 194 17.26 12.11 5.24
CA ALA A 194 17.03 13.09 4.18
C ALA A 194 17.88 14.36 4.34
N ASP A 195 18.69 14.46 5.41
CA ASP A 195 19.39 15.69 5.83
C ASP A 195 18.45 16.92 5.84
N ALA A 196 17.20 16.68 6.26
CA ALA A 196 16.13 17.67 6.21
C ALA A 196 15.06 17.34 7.26
N PRO A 197 14.54 18.32 8.03
CA PRO A 197 13.55 18.09 9.08
C PRO A 197 12.19 17.70 8.49
N VAL A 198 12.04 16.42 8.18
CA VAL A 198 10.89 15.83 7.51
C VAL A 198 10.33 14.71 8.38
N LEU A 199 9.02 14.77 8.61
CA LEU A 199 8.25 13.66 9.15
C LEU A 199 7.32 13.13 8.05
N LEU A 200 7.26 11.81 7.93
CA LEU A 200 6.36 11.10 7.03
C LEU A 200 5.29 10.38 7.85
N GLY A 201 4.04 10.80 7.74
CA GLY A 201 2.89 10.10 8.33
C GLY A 201 2.31 9.08 7.36
N LEU A 202 1.89 7.93 7.88
CA LEU A 202 1.24 6.88 7.10
C LEU A 202 -0.25 6.79 7.44
N LEU A 203 -1.05 6.54 6.40
CA LEU A 203 -2.45 6.13 6.51
C LEU A 203 -2.63 4.92 5.61
N ALA A 204 -3.28 3.86 6.07
CA ALA A 204 -3.43 2.65 5.28
C ALA A 204 -4.82 2.03 5.42
N GLY A 205 -5.17 1.16 4.47
CA GLY A 205 -6.42 0.42 4.48
C GLY A 205 -7.66 1.34 4.51
N PRO A 206 -8.69 1.02 5.31
CA PRO A 206 -9.92 1.81 5.39
C PRO A 206 -9.70 3.27 5.81
N GLU A 207 -8.66 3.53 6.61
CA GLU A 207 -8.30 4.88 7.03
C GLU A 207 -7.84 5.71 5.83
N ALA A 208 -6.91 5.20 5.02
CA ALA A 208 -6.47 5.88 3.79
C ALA A 208 -7.66 6.21 2.87
N LEU A 209 -8.57 5.25 2.66
CA LEU A 209 -9.77 5.49 1.85
C LEU A 209 -10.68 6.58 2.44
N ALA A 210 -10.90 6.57 3.75
CA ALA A 210 -11.71 7.59 4.42
C ALA A 210 -11.10 8.99 4.29
N TRP A 211 -9.77 9.09 4.28
CA TRP A 211 -9.04 10.35 4.12
C TRP A 211 -8.86 10.78 2.66
N SER A 212 -8.90 9.86 1.69
CA SER A 212 -8.69 10.15 0.25
C SER A 212 -9.66 11.18 -0.36
N SER A 213 -10.82 11.39 0.27
CA SER A 213 -11.83 12.37 -0.16
C SER A 213 -11.74 13.72 0.56
N ARG A 214 -10.83 13.84 1.53
CA ARG A 214 -10.62 15.06 2.33
C ARG A 214 -9.70 16.03 1.60
N SER A 215 -9.82 17.31 1.95
CA SER A 215 -8.90 18.32 1.47
C SER A 215 -7.53 18.23 2.15
N ASP A 216 -6.47 18.67 1.47
CA ASP A 216 -5.13 18.78 2.04
C ASP A 216 -5.11 19.60 3.35
N GLY A 217 -5.99 20.60 3.47
CA GLY A 217 -6.13 21.40 4.69
C GLY A 217 -6.69 20.60 5.87
N GLU A 218 -7.67 19.74 5.64
CA GLU A 218 -8.20 18.82 6.66
C GLU A 218 -7.15 17.78 7.05
N VAL A 219 -6.48 17.18 6.07
CA VAL A 219 -5.37 16.22 6.26
C VAL A 219 -4.28 16.85 7.10
N LEU A 220 -3.80 18.04 6.72
CA LEU A 220 -2.76 18.78 7.43
C LEU A 220 -3.18 19.10 8.87
N SER A 221 -4.42 19.55 9.07
CA SER A 221 -4.92 19.89 10.41
C SER A 221 -4.92 18.68 11.34
N ALA A 222 -5.36 17.52 10.85
CA ALA A 222 -5.38 16.28 11.62
C ALA A 222 -3.99 15.70 11.85
N ALA A 223 -3.13 15.74 10.84
CA ALA A 223 -1.72 15.38 10.93
C ALA A 223 -1.00 16.19 12.03
N LEU A 224 -1.15 17.52 12.02
CA LEU A 224 -0.57 18.41 13.04
C LEU A 224 -1.17 18.14 14.43
N ALA A 225 -2.48 17.87 14.53
CA ALA A 225 -3.10 17.51 15.81
C ALA A 225 -2.57 16.18 16.37
N SER A 226 -2.16 15.24 15.52
CA SER A 226 -1.47 14.02 15.98
C SER A 226 -0.06 14.34 16.48
N LEU A 227 0.71 15.11 15.72
CA LEU A 227 2.08 15.51 16.07
C LEU A 227 2.14 16.36 17.35
N ASP A 228 1.13 17.19 17.62
CA ASP A 228 1.03 17.97 18.86
C ASP A 228 1.03 17.08 20.12
N ARG A 229 0.54 15.83 20.01
CA ARG A 229 0.58 14.86 21.10
C ARG A 229 1.99 14.36 21.37
N PHE A 230 2.79 14.12 20.32
CA PHE A 230 4.20 13.78 20.45
C PHE A 230 4.98 14.96 21.04
N TYR A 231 4.77 16.17 20.50
CA TYR A 231 5.36 17.40 21.02
C TYR A 231 5.06 17.60 22.51
N SER A 232 3.80 17.48 22.90
CA SER A 232 3.35 17.61 24.30
C SER A 232 3.93 16.54 25.23
N ALA A 233 4.26 15.35 24.69
CA ALA A 233 4.94 14.29 25.41
C ALA A 233 6.47 14.48 25.49
N GLY A 234 7.01 15.56 24.91
CA GLY A 234 8.43 15.89 24.95
C GLY A 234 9.26 15.15 23.90
N TRP A 235 8.65 14.76 22.77
CA TRP A 235 9.35 14.23 21.61
C TRP A 235 10.17 15.28 20.88
#